data_AF-A0A5T5I845-F1
#
_entry.id   AF-A0A5T5I845-F1
#
_cell.length_a   1.000
_cell.length_b   1.000
_cell.length_c   1.000
_cell.angle_alpha   90.00
_cell.angle_beta   90.00
_cell.angle_gamma   90.00
#
_symmetry.space_group_name_H-M   'P 1'
#
loop_
_entity.id
_entity.type
_entity.pdbx_description
1 polymer ?
#
loop_
_entity_poly.entity_id
_entity_poly.type
_entity_poly.pdbx_seq_one_letter_code
_entity_poly.pdbx_strand_id
1 'polypeptide(L)'
;MLIVLWILLTILIAVWASRWNRSPTGWFFVALIFSPVISAVALLIAGRVTTDAETQAQVNKMDARKNEFLFLRDEFMHLYISNEDKYSKNEAAKDVYVKLANSSIDYSLIPTLKTMISIMK
;
A
#
# COMPACT_ATOMS: atom_id res chain seq x y z
N MET A 1 -32.43 -13.90 -33.02
CA MET A 1 -31.41 -14.56 -32.18
C MET A 1 -30.09 -13.78 -32.13
N LEU A 2 -29.54 -13.31 -33.25
CA LEU A 2 -28.28 -12.54 -33.26
C LEU A 2 -28.31 -11.23 -32.46
N ILE A 3 -29.40 -10.46 -32.54
CA ILE A 3 -29.56 -9.19 -31.80
C ILE A 3 -29.57 -9.42 -30.28
N VAL A 4 -30.24 -10.49 -29.82
CA VAL A 4 -30.30 -10.84 -28.38
C VAL A 4 -28.91 -11.21 -27.86
N LEU A 5 -28.18 -12.06 -28.60
CA LEU A 5 -26.80 -12.42 -28.26
C LEU A 5 -25.89 -11.19 -28.22
N TRP A 6 -26.07 -10.29 -29.16
CA TRP A 6 -25.29 -9.06 -29.26
C TRP A 6 -25.52 -8.12 -28.07
N ILE A 7 -26.78 -7.90 -27.68
CA ILE A 7 -27.12 -7.13 -26.46
C ILE A 7 -26.55 -7.80 -25.20
N LEU A 8 -26.59 -9.13 -25.14
CA LEU A 8 -26.03 -9.88 -24.00
C LEU A 8 -24.51 -9.67 -23.88
N LEU A 9 -23.81 -9.67 -25.01
CA LEU A 9 -22.37 -9.40 -25.08
C LEU A 9 -22.03 -7.96 -24.67
N THR A 10 -22.82 -6.96 -25.07
CA THR A 10 -22.58 -5.56 -24.67
C THR A 10 -22.80 -5.35 -23.16
N ILE A 11 -23.83 -5.98 -22.58
CA ILE A 11 -24.08 -5.98 -21.13
C ILE A 11 -22.92 -6.65 -20.39
N LEU A 12 -22.41 -7.78 -20.90
CA LEU A 12 -21.29 -8.48 -20.27
C LEU A 12 -20.03 -7.60 -20.19
N ILE A 13 -19.75 -6.82 -21.24
CA ILE A 13 -18.62 -5.87 -21.25
C ILE A 13 -18.84 -4.72 -20.29
N ALA A 14 -20.08 -4.21 -20.17
CA ALA A 14 -20.41 -3.17 -19.20
C ALA A 14 -20.19 -3.66 -17.75
N VAL A 15 -20.64 -4.88 -17.44
CA VAL A 15 -20.40 -5.52 -16.13
C VAL A 15 -18.91 -5.74 -15.90
N TRP A 16 -18.16 -6.17 -16.92
CA TRP A 16 -16.73 -6.35 -16.82
C TRP A 16 -16.00 -5.02 -16.55
N ALA A 17 -16.37 -3.94 -17.23
CA ALA A 17 -15.84 -2.61 -16.99
C ALA A 17 -16.11 -2.12 -15.56
N SER A 18 -17.29 -2.40 -15.00
CA SER A 18 -17.60 -2.08 -13.61
C SER A 18 -16.66 -2.78 -12.61
N ARG A 19 -16.32 -4.06 -12.85
CA ARG A 19 -15.35 -4.78 -12.02
C ARG A 19 -13.93 -4.20 -12.10
N TRP A 20 -13.63 -3.49 -13.18
CA TRP A 20 -12.34 -2.83 -13.39
C TRP A 20 -12.33 -1.36 -12.98
N ASN A 21 -13.35 -0.96 -12.22
CA ASN A 21 -13.52 0.39 -11.70
C ASN A 21 -13.58 1.46 -12.82
N ARG A 22 -14.11 1.05 -13.99
CA ARG A 22 -14.37 1.92 -15.15
C ARG A 22 -15.88 2.14 -15.29
N SER A 23 -16.27 3.18 -16.02
CA SER A 23 -17.67 3.55 -16.24
C SER A 23 -18.43 2.48 -17.05
N PRO A 24 -19.34 1.70 -16.44
CA PRO A 24 -20.04 0.62 -17.14
C PRO A 24 -20.94 1.15 -18.26
N THR A 25 -21.56 2.31 -18.04
CA THR A 25 -22.40 3.01 -19.03
C THR A 25 -21.59 3.45 -20.25
N GLY A 26 -20.38 4.00 -20.06
CA GLY A 26 -19.50 4.38 -21.15
C GLY A 26 -19.10 3.18 -22.00
N TRP A 27 -18.66 2.10 -21.35
CA TRP A 27 -18.26 0.87 -22.05
C TRP A 27 -19.42 0.14 -22.72
N PHE A 28 -20.63 0.25 -22.18
CA PHE A 28 -21.85 -0.24 -22.83
C PHE A 28 -22.07 0.44 -24.19
N PHE A 29 -22.03 1.78 -24.26
CA PHE A 29 -22.22 2.51 -25.53
C PHE A 29 -21.08 2.24 -26.53
N VAL A 30 -19.84 2.12 -26.04
CA VAL A 30 -18.70 1.77 -26.90
C VAL A 30 -18.87 0.37 -27.49
N ALA A 31 -19.29 -0.61 -26.68
CA ALA A 31 -19.62 -1.97 -27.14
C ALA A 31 -20.81 -2.00 -28.11
N LEU A 32 -21.81 -1.15 -27.90
CA LEU A 32 -22.98 -1.01 -28.75
C LEU A 32 -22.65 -0.40 -30.13
N ILE A 33 -21.73 0.56 -30.21
CA ILE A 33 -21.44 1.27 -31.46
C ILE A 33 -20.34 0.58 -32.28
N PHE A 34 -19.24 0.20 -31.64
CA PHE A 34 -18.05 -0.28 -32.35
C PHE A 34 -18.07 -1.79 -32.59
N SER A 35 -18.46 -2.56 -31.57
CA SER A 35 -18.61 -4.02 -31.54
C SER A 35 -18.23 -4.49 -30.13
N PRO A 36 -18.96 -5.47 -29.56
CA PRO A 36 -18.58 -6.06 -28.29
C PRO A 36 -17.15 -6.63 -28.30
N VAL A 37 -16.69 -7.21 -29.41
CA VAL A 37 -15.35 -7.81 -29.50
C VAL A 37 -14.26 -6.74 -29.42
N ILE A 38 -14.43 -5.63 -30.15
CA ILE A 38 -13.47 -4.52 -30.16
C ILE A 38 -13.42 -3.86 -28.79
N SER A 39 -14.57 -3.66 -28.16
CA SER A 39 -14.65 -3.07 -26.82
C SER A 39 -14.04 -3.97 -25.75
N ALA A 40 -14.16 -5.30 -25.87
CA ALA A 40 -13.49 -6.23 -24.97
C ALA A 40 -11.95 -6.11 -25.06
N VAL A 41 -11.40 -6.02 -26.28
CA VAL A 41 -9.96 -5.82 -26.50
C VAL A 41 -9.50 -4.46 -25.98
N ALA A 42 -10.27 -3.41 -26.26
CA ALA A 42 -9.96 -2.07 -25.75
C ALA A 42 -10.01 -2.01 -24.22
N LEU A 43 -10.98 -2.69 -23.59
CA LEU A 43 -11.09 -2.77 -22.14
C LEU A 43 -9.86 -3.48 -21.56
N LEU A 44 -9.45 -4.61 -22.16
CA LEU A 44 -8.23 -5.36 -21.78
C LEU A 44 -6.98 -4.48 -21.79
N ILE A 45 -6.75 -3.74 -22.88
CA ILE A 45 -5.59 -2.87 -23.02
C ILE A 45 -5.64 -1.73 -21.99
N ALA A 46 -6.83 -1.19 -21.73
CA ALA A 46 -7.00 -0.12 -20.78
C ALA A 46 -6.73 -0.55 -19.32
N GLY A 47 -6.90 -1.84 -19.00
CA GLY A 47 -6.62 -2.38 -17.68
C GLY A 47 -7.52 -1.84 -16.56
N ARG A 48 -7.26 -2.28 -15.33
CA ARG A 48 -7.99 -1.85 -14.13
C ARG A 48 -7.53 -0.45 -13.70
N VAL A 49 -8.49 0.42 -13.38
CA VAL A 49 -8.20 1.72 -12.78
C VAL A 49 -8.05 1.51 -11.27
N THR A 50 -6.87 1.80 -10.74
CA THR A 50 -6.65 1.87 -9.29
C THR A 50 -7.36 3.11 -8.77
N THR A 51 -8.27 2.94 -7.79
CA THR A 51 -8.98 4.09 -7.22
C THR A 51 -8.02 4.94 -6.41
N ASP A 52 -8.22 6.26 -6.40
CA ASP A 52 -7.53 7.16 -5.48
C ASP A 52 -7.64 6.70 -4.02
N ALA A 53 -8.75 6.05 -3.64
CA ALA A 53 -8.94 5.44 -2.33
C ALA A 53 -7.97 4.27 -2.03
N GLU A 54 -7.64 3.44 -3.03
CA GLU A 54 -6.69 2.33 -2.87
C GLU A 54 -5.27 2.87 -2.76
N THR A 55 -4.93 3.88 -3.57
CA THR A 55 -3.65 4.60 -3.51
C THR A 55 -3.51 5.33 -2.18
N GLN A 56 -4.54 6.06 -1.74
CA GLN A 56 -4.55 6.79 -0.48
C GLN A 56 -4.50 5.85 0.72
N ALA A 57 -5.17 4.68 0.68
CA ALA A 57 -5.07 3.69 1.74
C ALA A 57 -3.65 3.11 1.88
N GLN A 58 -2.92 2.96 0.78
CA GLN A 58 -1.52 2.54 0.81
C GLN A 58 -0.60 3.65 1.33
N VAL A 59 -0.79 4.89 0.87
CA VAL A 59 -0.07 6.08 1.36
C VAL A 59 -0.29 6.27 2.86
N ASN A 60 -1.54 6.26 3.32
CA ASN A 60 -1.87 6.40 4.75
C ASN A 60 -1.22 5.30 5.61
N LYS A 61 -1.18 4.05 5.13
CA LYS A 61 -0.51 2.95 5.84
C LYS A 61 1.00 3.13 5.89
N MET A 62 1.59 3.62 4.80
CA MET A 62 3.02 3.91 4.73
C MET A 62 3.39 5.07 5.67
N ASP A 63 2.59 6.14 5.69
CA ASP A 63 2.77 7.29 6.58
C ASP A 63 2.61 6.88 8.05
N ALA A 64 1.60 6.07 8.38
CA ALA A 64 1.41 5.55 9.73
C ALA A 64 2.63 4.74 10.21
N ARG A 65 3.13 3.83 9.38
CA ARG A 65 4.32 3.01 9.69
C ARG A 65 5.57 3.86 9.82
N LYS A 66 5.71 4.89 8.97
CA LYS A 66 6.80 5.86 9.04
C LYS A 66 6.79 6.64 10.35
N ASN A 67 5.64 7.19 10.71
CA ASN A 67 5.47 7.95 11.94
C ASN A 67 5.73 7.08 13.17
N GLU A 68 5.24 5.83 13.17
CA GLU A 68 5.49 4.86 14.23
C GLU A 68 6.99 4.57 14.40
N PHE A 69 7.71 4.30 13.31
CA PHE A 69 9.15 4.07 13.38
C PHE A 69 9.91 5.29 13.88
N LEU A 70 9.58 6.49 13.38
CA LEU A 70 10.25 7.73 13.78
C LEU A 70 10.07 7.99 15.28
N PHE A 71 8.86 7.79 15.81
CA PHE A 71 8.55 7.94 17.23
C PHE A 71 9.36 6.95 18.08
N LEU A 72 9.34 5.66 17.73
CA LEU A 72 10.07 4.63 18.46
C LEU A 72 11.59 4.84 18.39
N ARG A 73 12.11 5.28 17.25
CA ARG A 73 13.53 5.62 17.12
C ARG A 73 13.91 6.77 18.05
N ASP A 74 13.11 7.83 18.07
CA ASP A 74 13.35 9.00 18.92
C ASP A 74 13.30 8.63 20.41
N GLU A 75 12.26 7.89 20.82
CA GLU A 75 12.11 7.40 22.19
C GLU A 75 13.27 6.49 22.61
N PHE A 76 13.65 5.54 21.75
CA PHE A 76 14.81 4.68 21.99
C PHE A 76 16.10 5.47 22.12
N MET A 77 16.37 6.42 21.21
CA MET A 77 17.59 7.22 21.25
C MET A 77 17.64 8.07 22.52
N HIS A 78 16.52 8.67 22.92
CA HIS A 78 16.43 9.41 24.17
C HIS A 78 16.73 8.52 25.40
N LEU A 79 16.14 7.32 25.48
CA LEU A 79 16.38 6.37 26.57
C LEU A 79 17.83 5.86 26.61
N TYR A 80 18.40 5.59 25.44
CA TYR A 80 19.78 5.15 25.31
C TYR A 80 20.77 6.22 25.79
N ILE A 81 20.61 7.47 25.33
CA ILE A 81 21.50 8.59 25.67
C ILE A 81 21.35 8.98 27.14
N SER A 82 20.11 9.04 27.66
CA SER A 82 19.84 9.40 29.06
C SER A 82 20.41 8.40 30.09
N ASN A 83 20.68 7.16 29.68
CA ASN A 83 21.22 6.10 30.53
C ASN A 83 22.43 5.41 29.88
N GLU A 84 23.26 6.20 29.21
CA GLU A 84 24.40 5.70 28.41
C GLU A 84 25.31 4.79 29.23
N ASP A 85 25.59 5.10 30.50
CA ASP A 85 26.45 4.29 31.38
C ASP A 85 25.97 2.85 31.58
N LYS A 86 24.64 2.64 31.51
CA LYS A 86 24.00 1.34 31.69
C LYS A 86 23.86 0.60 30.37
N TYR A 87 23.45 1.30 29.30
CA TYR A 87 23.11 0.67 28.02
C TYR A 87 24.28 0.60 27.03
N SER A 88 25.34 1.39 27.20
CA SER A 88 26.60 1.27 26.43
C SER A 88 27.31 -0.07 26.66
N LYS A 89 27.15 -0.65 27.86
CA LYS A 89 27.67 -1.97 28.23
C LYS A 89 26.85 -3.14 27.68
N ASN A 90 25.61 -2.88 27.26
CA ASN A 90 24.75 -3.88 26.64
C ASN A 90 25.00 -3.93 25.13
N GLU A 91 25.61 -5.03 24.67
CA GLU A 91 25.99 -5.23 23.28
C GLU A 91 24.77 -5.17 22.33
N ALA A 92 23.61 -5.69 22.76
CA ALA A 92 22.39 -5.67 21.96
C ALA A 92 21.80 -4.25 21.83
N ALA A 93 21.82 -3.45 22.90
CA ALA A 93 21.34 -2.07 22.84
C ALA A 93 22.27 -1.19 21.97
N LYS A 94 23.59 -1.40 22.09
CA LYS A 94 24.60 -0.71 21.28
C LYS A 94 24.49 -1.05 19.80
N ASP A 95 24.31 -2.32 19.44
CA ASP A 95 24.13 -2.74 18.04
C ASP A 95 22.89 -2.08 17.41
N VAL A 96 21.77 -2.06 18.14
CA VAL A 96 20.53 -1.40 17.68
C VAL A 96 20.74 0.11 17.51
N TYR A 97 21.42 0.78 18.46
CA TYR A 97 21.74 2.20 18.35
C TYR A 97 22.60 2.52 17.11
N VAL A 98 23.69 1.76 16.89
CA VAL A 98 24.58 1.96 15.75
C VAL A 98 23.85 1.74 14.43
N LYS A 99 22.99 0.72 14.36
CA LYS A 99 22.13 0.48 13.18
C LYS A 99 21.18 1.66 12.93
N LEU A 100 20.52 2.19 13.96
CA LEU A 100 19.60 3.31 13.81
C LEU A 100 20.29 4.64 13.49
N ALA A 101 21.52 4.83 13.94
CA ALA A 101 22.31 6.03 13.69
C ALA A 101 22.89 6.07 12.26
N ASN A 102 23.30 4.91 11.73
CA ASN A 102 23.98 4.82 10.44
C ASN A 102 23.08 4.35 9.28
N SER A 103 21.91 3.78 9.56
CA SER A 103 21.01 3.23 8.53
C SER A 103 19.90 4.20 8.13
N SER A 104 19.52 4.15 6.86
CA SER A 104 18.21 4.62 6.39
C SER A 104 17.07 3.90 7.12
N ILE A 105 15.89 4.49 7.09
CA ILE A 105 14.66 3.98 7.74
C ILE A 105 14.46 2.49 7.41
N ASP A 106 14.61 1.63 8.43
CA ASP A 106 14.36 0.19 8.34
C ASP A 106 13.18 -0.19 9.25
N TYR A 107 12.01 -0.34 8.62
CA TYR A 107 10.78 -0.66 9.32
C TYR A 107 10.77 -2.06 9.96
N SER A 108 11.70 -2.95 9.60
CA SER A 108 11.81 -4.28 10.23
C SER A 108 12.22 -4.20 11.70
N LEU A 109 12.81 -3.07 12.12
CA LEU A 109 13.27 -2.83 13.49
C LEU A 109 12.16 -2.36 14.45
N ILE A 110 10.96 -2.02 13.96
CA ILE A 110 9.82 -1.60 14.80
C ILE A 110 9.56 -2.55 15.98
N PRO A 111 9.43 -3.89 15.79
CA PRO A 111 9.23 -4.81 16.91
C PRO A 111 10.41 -4.80 17.89
N THR A 112 11.64 -4.79 17.39
CA THR A 112 12.86 -4.75 18.21
C THR A 112 12.92 -3.48 19.05
N LEU A 113 12.59 -2.33 18.45
CA LEU A 113 12.52 -1.04 19.14
C LEU A 113 11.48 -1.08 20.27
N LYS A 114 10.27 -1.60 20.01
CA LYS A 114 9.23 -1.73 21.05
C LYS A 114 9.70 -2.60 22.22
N THR A 115 10.28 -3.75 21.93
CA THR A 115 10.81 -4.65 22.97
C THR A 115 11.91 -3.97 23.77
N MET A 116 12.86 -3.33 23.10
CA MET A 116 13.98 -2.65 23.73
C MET A 116 13.51 -1.47 24.61
N ILE A 117 12.62 -0.62 24.10
CA ILE A 117 12.03 0.49 24.88
C ILE A 117 11.30 -0.08 26.11
N SER A 118 10.57 -1.18 25.97
CA SER A 118 9.89 -1.82 27.10
C SER A 118 10.83 -2.39 28.15
N ILE A 119 12.06 -2.77 27.78
CA ILE A 119 13.10 -3.24 28.72
C ILE A 119 13.82 -2.05 29.36
N MET A 120 13.85 -0.90 28.68
CA MET A 120 14.59 0.29 29.11
C MET A 120 13.78 1.26 29.98
N LYS A 121 12.44 1.24 29.84
CA LYS A 121 11.51 1.88 30.78
C LYS A 121 11.52 1.15 32.12
#